data_AF-W9VCX9-F1
#
_entry.id   AF-W9VCX9-F1
#
_cell.length_a   1.000
_cell.length_b   1.000
_cell.length_c   1.000
_cell.angle_alpha   90.00
_cell.angle_beta   90.00
_cell.angle_gamma   90.00
#
_symmetry.space_group_name_H-M   'P 1'
#
loop_
_entity.id
_entity.type
_entity.pdbx_description
1 polymer ?
#
loop_
_entity_poly.entity_id
_entity_poly.type
_entity_poly.pdbx_seq_one_letter_code
_entity_poly.pdbx_strand_id
1 'polypeptide(L)'
;MRHPDPSAPRLMAIGILILAGNAQAELYKCLGPDGRTTYQQTACDAASHTTDLELDAHPASGSGKDQDYSIEKQLEAMRDGRARRAKARAQTRPNTQTARSARTGNPGFDAAKCARHRSETAKWRQKAMNAYRTRSDKEYNDNRLAYHEALMERYCAE
;
A
#
# COMPACT_ATOMS: atom_id res chain seq x y z
N MET A 1 -26.29 -21.80 -51.82
CA MET A 1 -25.48 -21.78 -50.58
C MET A 1 -24.61 -20.53 -50.60
N ARG A 2 -24.92 -19.54 -49.75
CA ARG A 2 -24.08 -18.38 -49.45
C ARG A 2 -24.12 -18.20 -47.94
N HIS A 3 -22.98 -18.38 -47.29
CA HIS A 3 -22.81 -18.13 -45.86
C HIS A 3 -22.62 -16.61 -45.64
N PRO A 4 -23.26 -16.00 -44.63
CA PRO A 4 -22.94 -14.65 -44.21
C PRO A 4 -21.65 -14.61 -43.39
N ASP A 5 -20.79 -13.62 -43.68
CA ASP A 5 -19.50 -13.38 -43.04
C ASP A 5 -19.61 -13.01 -41.55
N PRO A 6 -18.76 -13.56 -40.66
CA PRO A 6 -18.80 -13.34 -39.21
C PRO A 6 -17.94 -12.15 -38.73
N SER A 7 -17.96 -11.02 -39.44
CA SER A 7 -17.13 -9.84 -39.09
C SER A 7 -17.97 -8.58 -38.87
N ALA A 8 -18.89 -8.61 -37.89
CA ALA A 8 -19.75 -7.45 -37.63
C ALA A 8 -20.31 -7.21 -36.20
N PRO A 9 -19.94 -7.93 -35.12
CA PRO A 9 -20.35 -7.48 -33.79
C PRO A 9 -19.19 -7.49 -32.79
N ARG A 10 -18.14 -6.70 -33.02
CA ARG A 10 -17.08 -6.48 -31.99
C ARG A 10 -16.75 -5.02 -31.68
N LEU A 11 -17.35 -4.06 -32.40
CA LEU A 11 -17.09 -2.63 -32.16
C LEU A 11 -18.22 -1.92 -31.38
N MET A 12 -19.31 -2.60 -31.02
CA MET A 12 -20.44 -2.00 -30.31
C MET A 12 -20.45 -2.22 -28.79
N ALA A 13 -19.37 -2.77 -28.21
CA ALA A 13 -19.28 -3.04 -26.77
C ALA A 13 -18.34 -2.06 -26.01
N ILE A 14 -17.56 -1.24 -26.72
CA ILE A 14 -16.56 -0.34 -26.11
C ILE A 14 -17.10 1.09 -25.90
N GLY A 15 -18.24 1.44 -26.52
CA GLY A 15 -18.83 2.79 -26.41
C GLY A 15 -19.66 3.07 -25.15
N ILE A 16 -20.04 2.05 -24.37
CA ILE A 16 -20.99 2.21 -23.25
C ILE A 16 -20.28 2.53 -21.92
N LEU A 17 -18.95 2.42 -21.85
CA LEU A 17 -18.18 2.58 -20.60
C LEU A 17 -17.79 4.03 -20.24
N ILE A 18 -18.10 5.03 -21.07
CA ILE A 18 -17.62 6.42 -20.88
C ILE A 18 -18.75 7.37 -20.39
N LEU A 19 -19.99 6.89 -20.25
CA LEU A 19 -21.14 7.69 -19.79
C LEU A 19 -21.46 7.57 -18.29
N ALA A 20 -20.57 6.97 -17.49
CA ALA A 20 -20.66 7.06 -16.03
C ALA A 20 -20.29 8.48 -15.59
N GLY A 21 -21.32 9.33 -15.60
CA GLY A 21 -21.24 10.76 -15.33
C GLY A 21 -20.55 11.08 -14.01
N ASN A 22 -19.96 12.28 -13.99
CA ASN A 22 -19.50 12.93 -12.78
C ASN A 22 -20.67 13.06 -11.80
N ALA A 23 -20.86 12.07 -10.94
CA ALA A 23 -21.66 12.21 -9.74
C ALA A 23 -20.88 13.11 -8.79
N GLN A 24 -20.86 14.41 -9.07
CA GLN A 24 -20.51 15.40 -8.08
C GLN A 24 -21.67 15.41 -7.09
N ALA A 25 -21.53 14.59 -6.03
CA ALA A 25 -22.44 14.61 -4.90
C ALA A 25 -22.23 15.93 -4.16
N GLU A 26 -22.81 17.00 -4.69
CA GLU A 26 -22.90 18.29 -4.00
C GLU A 26 -23.81 18.07 -2.78
N LEU A 27 -23.19 17.94 -1.62
CA LEU A 27 -23.87 17.73 -0.36
C LEU A 27 -24.27 19.11 0.21
N TYR A 28 -25.56 19.39 0.26
CA TYR A 28 -26.09 20.65 0.77
C TYR A 28 -26.03 20.69 2.29
N LYS A 29 -25.48 21.78 2.83
CA LYS A 29 -25.46 22.05 4.28
C LYS A 29 -26.73 22.81 4.66
N CYS A 30 -27.68 22.14 5.30
CA CYS A 30 -28.95 22.71 5.75
C CYS A 30 -28.87 23.07 7.24
N LEU A 31 -29.25 24.31 7.57
CA LEU A 31 -29.35 24.78 8.95
C LEU A 31 -30.81 24.68 9.40
N GLY A 32 -31.08 23.83 10.39
CA GLY A 32 -32.41 23.65 10.98
C GLY A 32 -32.78 24.80 11.92
N PRO A 33 -34.10 24.98 12.21
CA PRO A 33 -34.60 26.02 13.12
C PRO A 33 -34.18 25.82 14.58
N ASP A 34 -33.76 24.61 14.94
CA ASP A 34 -33.17 24.22 16.23
C ASP A 34 -31.65 24.48 16.30
N GLY A 35 -31.06 25.07 15.26
CA GLY A 35 -29.63 25.35 15.16
C GLY A 35 -28.76 24.15 14.79
N ARG A 36 -29.37 22.98 14.52
CA ARG A 36 -28.64 21.79 14.08
C ARG A 36 -28.32 21.88 12.58
N THR A 37 -27.10 21.48 12.22
CA THR A 37 -26.70 21.37 10.81
C THR A 37 -26.92 19.93 10.34
N THR A 38 -27.69 19.76 9.26
CA THR A 38 -27.84 18.48 8.56
C THR A 38 -27.28 18.59 7.15
N TYR A 39 -26.75 17.49 6.62
CA TYR A 39 -26.20 17.46 5.27
C TYR A 39 -27.05 16.53 4.41
N GLN A 40 -27.54 17.02 3.28
CA GLN A 40 -28.47 16.30 2.41
C GLN A 40 -27.98 16.31 0.96
N GLN A 41 -28.34 15.30 0.18
CA GLN A 41 -27.97 15.21 -1.24
C GLN A 41 -28.88 16.08 -2.13
N THR A 42 -29.99 16.58 -1.59
CA THR A 42 -30.96 17.44 -2.25
C THR A 42 -30.91 18.83 -1.62
N ALA A 43 -31.28 19.86 -2.39
CA ALA A 43 -31.39 21.22 -1.88
C ALA A 43 -32.37 21.24 -0.69
N CYS A 44 -32.09 22.07 0.32
CA CYS A 44 -32.87 22.13 1.55
C CYS A 44 -34.33 22.46 1.23
N ASP A 45 -35.24 21.51 1.46
CA ASP A 45 -36.66 21.73 1.22
C ASP A 45 -37.17 22.83 2.15
N ALA A 46 -37.72 23.88 1.53
CA ALA A 46 -38.39 24.96 2.24
C ALA A 46 -39.71 24.42 2.81
N ALA A 47 -39.64 23.95 4.05
CA ALA A 47 -40.74 23.58 4.92
C ALA A 47 -41.52 22.29 4.58
N SER A 48 -41.89 21.60 5.66
CA SER A 48 -42.87 20.52 5.77
C SER A 48 -42.47 19.15 5.22
N HIS A 49 -41.80 18.37 6.07
CA HIS A 49 -42.36 17.16 6.68
C HIS A 49 -41.19 16.38 7.28
N THR A 50 -40.97 16.60 8.57
CA THR A 50 -40.33 15.60 9.43
C THR A 50 -41.25 14.39 9.48
N THR A 51 -41.19 13.52 8.46
CA THR A 51 -41.46 12.12 8.72
C THR A 51 -40.34 11.67 9.62
N ASP A 52 -40.64 11.55 10.91
CA ASP A 52 -39.83 10.78 11.85
C ASP A 52 -39.51 9.46 11.16
N LEU A 53 -38.23 9.30 10.79
CA LEU A 53 -37.72 8.03 10.35
C LEU A 53 -37.57 7.21 11.62
N GLU A 54 -38.67 6.60 12.07
CA GLU A 54 -38.67 5.65 13.16
C GLU A 54 -37.83 4.45 12.70
N LEU A 55 -36.56 4.46 13.11
CA LEU A 55 -35.64 3.35 12.91
C LEU A 55 -36.19 2.17 13.71
N ASP A 56 -36.93 1.30 13.04
CA ASP A 56 -37.34 0.01 13.57
C ASP A 56 -36.09 -0.88 13.72
N ALA A 57 -35.34 -0.63 14.79
CA ALA A 57 -34.19 -1.43 15.19
C ALA A 57 -34.70 -2.72 15.82
N HIS A 58 -35.21 -3.63 14.99
CA HIS A 58 -35.34 -5.03 15.39
C HIS A 58 -33.95 -5.52 15.83
N PRO A 59 -33.73 -5.89 17.11
CA PRO A 59 -32.47 -6.48 17.50
C PRO A 59 -32.39 -7.84 16.79
N ALA A 60 -31.52 -7.94 15.79
CA ALA A 60 -31.21 -9.21 15.17
C ALA A 60 -30.80 -10.18 16.29
N SER A 61 -31.64 -11.18 16.56
CA SER A 61 -31.34 -12.23 17.53
C SER A 61 -30.20 -13.07 16.97
N GLY A 62 -28.97 -12.66 17.29
CA GLY A 62 -27.78 -13.24 16.72
C GLY A 62 -26.55 -12.72 17.44
N SER A 63 -26.39 -13.13 18.70
CA SER A 63 -25.13 -13.16 19.47
C SER A 63 -24.03 -12.23 18.95
N GLY A 64 -24.22 -10.92 19.09
CA GLY A 64 -23.16 -9.96 18.84
C GLY A 64 -22.08 -10.19 19.89
N LYS A 65 -20.95 -10.78 19.50
CA LYS A 65 -19.76 -10.80 20.35
C LYS A 65 -19.44 -9.35 20.67
N ASP A 66 -19.59 -9.01 21.94
CA ASP A 66 -19.24 -7.73 22.51
C ASP A 66 -17.76 -7.43 22.18
N GLN A 67 -17.54 -6.73 21.07
CA GLN A 67 -16.21 -6.32 20.67
C GLN A 67 -15.91 -5.08 21.51
N ASP A 68 -15.26 -5.34 22.63
CA ASP A 68 -14.72 -4.31 23.49
C ASP A 68 -13.71 -3.45 22.69
N TYR A 69 -14.16 -2.26 22.28
CA TYR A 69 -13.41 -1.27 21.50
C TYR A 69 -12.51 -0.40 22.39
N SER A 70 -12.16 -0.85 23.59
CA SER A 70 -11.20 -0.16 24.45
C SER A 70 -9.85 0.04 23.74
N ILE A 71 -9.23 1.19 23.99
CA ILE A 71 -7.94 1.57 23.41
C ILE A 71 -6.86 0.56 23.84
N GLU A 72 -6.96 0.01 25.05
CA GLU A 72 -6.07 -1.07 25.50
C GLU A 72 -6.14 -2.30 24.57
N LYS A 73 -7.33 -2.75 24.18
CA LYS A 73 -7.46 -3.91 23.28
C LYS A 73 -6.93 -3.63 21.88
N GLN A 74 -7.10 -2.41 21.36
CA GLN A 74 -6.50 -2.02 20.07
C GLN A 74 -4.97 -2.00 20.14
N LEU A 75 -4.40 -1.49 21.23
CA LEU A 75 -2.95 -1.45 21.41
C LEU A 75 -2.36 -2.86 21.51
N GLU A 76 -3.04 -3.74 22.24
CA GLU A 76 -2.64 -5.14 22.37
C GLU A 76 -2.75 -5.90 21.05
N ALA A 77 -3.85 -5.71 20.31
CA ALA A 77 -4.00 -6.26 18.95
C ALA A 77 -2.91 -5.77 17.99
N MET A 78 -2.48 -4.51 18.10
CA MET A 78 -1.36 -3.99 17.31
C MET A 78 -0.01 -4.60 17.71
N ARG A 79 0.25 -4.80 19.01
CA ARG A 79 1.46 -5.47 19.50
C ARG A 79 1.53 -6.91 19.02
N ASP A 80 0.44 -7.64 19.15
CA ASP A 80 0.30 -9.00 18.64
C ASP A 80 0.48 -9.06 17.12
N GLY A 81 -0.13 -8.12 16.40
CA GLY A 81 0.04 -8.00 14.95
C GLY A 81 1.49 -7.72 14.52
N ARG A 82 2.26 -6.97 15.33
CA ARG A 82 3.70 -6.77 15.09
C ARG A 82 4.51 -8.01 15.42
N ALA A 83 4.24 -8.67 16.54
CA ALA A 83 4.92 -9.89 16.96
C ALA A 83 4.72 -11.04 15.95
N ARG A 84 3.50 -11.22 15.44
CA ARG A 84 3.19 -12.22 14.40
C ARG A 84 3.93 -11.94 13.09
N ARG A 85 3.96 -10.69 12.65
CA ARG A 85 4.71 -10.27 11.45
C ARG A 85 6.23 -10.45 11.63
N ALA A 86 6.76 -10.15 12.82
CA ALA A 86 8.16 -10.37 13.13
C ALA A 86 8.52 -11.86 13.11
N LYS A 87 7.70 -12.73 13.72
CA LYS A 87 7.87 -14.19 13.67
C LYS A 87 7.81 -14.74 12.24
N ALA A 88 6.83 -14.31 11.43
CA ALA A 88 6.73 -14.72 10.03
C ALA A 88 7.95 -14.29 9.19
N ARG A 89 8.49 -13.08 9.42
CA ARG A 89 9.74 -12.62 8.80
C ARG A 89 10.95 -13.40 9.28
N ALA A 90 11.02 -13.76 10.56
CA ALA A 90 12.11 -14.57 11.10
C ALA A 90 12.12 -15.99 10.50
N GLN A 91 10.94 -16.59 10.29
CA GLN A 91 10.83 -17.92 9.68
C GLN A 91 11.16 -17.94 8.18
N THR A 92 10.95 -16.84 7.45
CA THR A 92 11.24 -16.73 6.00
C THR A 92 12.66 -16.26 5.67
N ARG A 93 13.37 -15.65 6.64
CA ARG A 93 14.76 -15.23 6.50
C ARG A 93 15.79 -16.35 6.23
N PRO A 94 15.79 -17.49 6.94
CA PRO A 94 16.85 -18.48 6.76
C PRO A 94 16.85 -19.08 5.34
N ASN A 95 15.68 -19.33 4.74
CA ASN A 95 15.57 -19.89 3.39
C ASN A 95 15.81 -18.87 2.26
N THR A 96 15.43 -17.60 2.43
CA THR A 96 15.60 -16.62 1.35
C THR A 96 17.05 -16.17 1.19
N GLN A 97 17.81 -16.09 2.29
CA GLN A 97 19.21 -15.70 2.25
C GLN A 97 20.10 -16.84 1.74
N THR A 98 19.90 -18.07 2.22
CA THR A 98 20.63 -19.25 1.69
C THR A 98 20.25 -19.59 0.25
N ALA A 99 18.98 -19.51 -0.14
CA ALA A 99 18.58 -19.78 -1.53
C ALA A 99 19.09 -18.72 -2.53
N ARG A 100 19.21 -17.45 -2.13
CA ARG A 100 19.88 -16.43 -2.96
C ARG A 100 21.37 -16.72 -3.08
N SER A 101 22.06 -16.98 -1.97
CA SER A 101 23.48 -17.32 -1.97
C SER A 101 23.80 -18.57 -2.79
N ALA A 102 22.91 -19.58 -2.77
CA ALA A 102 23.07 -20.81 -3.54
C ALA A 102 22.82 -20.62 -5.06
N ARG A 103 21.89 -19.73 -5.46
CA ARG A 103 21.63 -19.43 -6.88
C ARG A 103 22.72 -18.58 -7.53
N THR A 104 23.37 -17.73 -6.76
CA THR A 104 24.47 -16.89 -7.22
C THR A 104 25.78 -17.54 -6.80
N GLY A 105 26.13 -18.66 -7.44
CA GLY A 105 27.40 -19.36 -7.20
C GLY A 105 28.56 -18.38 -7.04
N ASN A 106 29.42 -18.65 -6.05
CA ASN A 106 30.48 -17.73 -5.65
C ASN A 106 31.39 -17.48 -6.87
N PRO A 107 31.35 -16.29 -7.50
CA PRO A 107 32.30 -15.96 -8.53
C PRO A 107 33.60 -15.80 -7.75
N GLY A 108 34.59 -16.62 -8.07
CA GLY A 108 35.91 -16.47 -7.48
C GLY A 108 36.44 -15.04 -7.66
N PHE A 109 37.58 -14.77 -7.03
CA PHE A 109 38.23 -13.47 -7.10
C PHE A 109 38.25 -12.90 -8.53
N ASP A 110 37.76 -11.67 -8.69
CA ASP A 110 37.71 -10.94 -9.95
C ASP A 110 38.28 -9.54 -9.71
N ALA A 111 39.53 -9.34 -10.11
CA ALA A 111 40.26 -8.09 -9.88
C ALA A 111 39.56 -6.86 -10.50
N ALA A 112 38.99 -7.00 -11.70
CA ALA A 112 38.32 -5.89 -12.40
C ALA A 112 37.03 -5.49 -11.70
N LYS A 113 36.21 -6.48 -11.29
CA LYS A 113 34.99 -6.20 -10.52
C LYS A 113 35.33 -5.69 -9.13
N CYS A 114 36.34 -6.26 -8.46
CA CYS A 114 36.80 -5.80 -7.16
C CYS A 114 37.21 -4.32 -7.19
N ALA A 115 38.05 -3.91 -8.15
CA ALA A 115 38.47 -2.52 -8.32
C ALA A 115 37.26 -1.58 -8.57
N ARG A 116 36.32 -1.99 -9.42
CA ARG A 116 35.10 -1.22 -9.70
C ARG A 116 34.21 -1.07 -8.46
N HIS A 117 34.04 -2.14 -7.69
CA HIS A 117 33.21 -2.10 -6.48
C HIS A 117 33.88 -1.29 -5.37
N ARG A 118 35.22 -1.33 -5.23
CA ARG A 118 35.96 -0.45 -4.32
C ARG A 118 35.77 1.03 -4.62
N SER A 119 35.86 1.43 -5.90
CA SER A 119 35.68 2.84 -6.28
C SER A 119 34.25 3.33 -6.06
N GLU A 120 33.24 2.51 -6.37
CA GLU A 120 31.84 2.82 -6.08
C GLU A 120 31.57 2.88 -4.57
N THR A 121 32.13 1.98 -3.75
CA THR A 121 32.01 2.04 -2.28
C THR A 121 32.55 3.35 -1.74
N ALA A 122 33.73 3.81 -2.20
CA ALA A 122 34.30 5.09 -1.78
C ALA A 122 33.37 6.27 -2.14
N LYS A 123 32.84 6.29 -3.36
CA LYS A 123 31.87 7.29 -3.83
C LYS A 123 30.58 7.29 -3.00
N TRP A 124 30.02 6.13 -2.67
CA TRP A 124 28.80 6.04 -1.88
C TRP A 124 29.04 6.35 -0.40
N ARG A 125 30.21 6.02 0.17
CA ARG A 125 30.60 6.49 1.51
C ARG A 125 30.64 8.00 1.58
N GLN A 126 31.25 8.65 0.59
CA GLN A 126 31.27 10.12 0.54
C GLN A 126 29.85 10.70 0.45
N LYS A 127 28.96 10.11 -0.36
CA LYS A 127 27.55 10.53 -0.46
C LYS A 127 26.75 10.28 0.83
N ALA A 128 27.05 9.21 1.56
CA ALA A 128 26.42 8.90 2.83
C ALA A 128 26.88 9.84 3.96
N MET A 129 28.14 10.28 3.93
CA MET A 129 28.70 11.27 4.88
C MET A 129 28.23 12.70 4.58
N ASN A 130 27.98 13.03 3.31
CA ASN A 130 27.45 14.35 2.95
C ASN A 130 26.01 14.52 3.45
N ALA A 131 25.65 15.77 3.77
CA ALA A 131 24.32 16.10 4.27
C ALA A 131 23.24 15.64 3.26
N TYR A 132 22.32 14.79 3.73
CA TYR A 132 21.14 14.37 2.99
C TYR A 132 19.98 15.33 3.26
N ARG A 133 19.15 15.59 2.25
CA ARG A 133 17.99 16.49 2.37
C ARG A 133 16.79 15.79 2.98
N THR A 134 16.59 14.51 2.66
CA THR A 134 15.44 13.74 3.11
C THR A 134 15.87 12.40 3.70
N ARG A 135 15.02 11.82 4.55
CA ARG A 135 15.23 10.48 5.11
C ARG A 135 15.33 9.40 4.01
N SER A 136 14.54 9.53 2.95
CA SER A 136 14.60 8.62 1.80
C SER A 136 15.93 8.69 1.07
N ASP A 137 16.55 9.87 0.96
CA ASP A 137 17.88 10.01 0.33
C ASP A 137 18.95 9.30 1.17
N LYS A 138 18.86 9.42 2.50
CA LYS A 138 19.74 8.69 3.42
C LYS A 138 19.60 7.18 3.24
N GLU A 139 18.36 6.67 3.29
CA GLU A 139 18.09 5.24 3.13
C GLU A 139 18.55 4.73 1.75
N TYR A 140 18.38 5.53 0.70
CA TYR A 140 18.88 5.22 -0.63
C TYR A 140 20.42 5.13 -0.68
N ASN A 141 21.12 6.14 -0.13
CA ASN A 141 22.58 6.16 -0.08
C ASN A 141 23.15 5.01 0.75
N ASP A 142 22.56 4.74 1.92
CA ASP A 142 22.95 3.65 2.80
C ASP A 142 22.74 2.29 2.11
N ASN A 143 21.63 2.10 1.39
CA ASN A 143 21.35 0.86 0.66
C ASN A 143 22.31 0.67 -0.53
N ARG A 144 22.66 1.75 -1.25
CA ARG A 144 23.67 1.70 -2.31
C ARG A 144 25.04 1.35 -1.76
N LEU A 145 25.43 1.93 -0.63
CA LEU A 145 26.69 1.61 0.04
C LEU A 145 26.74 0.12 0.41
N ALA A 146 25.72 -0.37 1.14
CA ALA A 146 25.64 -1.78 1.55
C ALA A 146 25.68 -2.75 0.35
N TYR A 147 25.04 -2.38 -0.78
CA TYR A 147 25.08 -3.17 -2.00
C TYR A 147 26.50 -3.31 -2.58
N HIS A 148 27.27 -2.21 -2.65
CA HIS A 148 28.63 -2.25 -3.17
C HIS A 148 29.61 -2.93 -2.21
N GLU A 149 29.42 -2.79 -0.89
CA GLU A 149 30.18 -3.52 0.13
C GLU A 149 29.97 -5.03 0.03
N ALA A 150 28.72 -5.50 -0.08
CA ALA A 150 28.42 -6.93 -0.26
C ALA A 150 29.02 -7.51 -1.55
N LEU A 151 29.11 -6.72 -2.63
CA LEU A 151 29.76 -7.16 -3.86
C LEU A 151 31.29 -7.16 -3.74
N MET A 152 31.88 -6.30 -2.92
CA MET A 152 33.30 -6.40 -2.60
C MET A 152 33.60 -7.69 -1.83
N GLU A 153 32.80 -8.04 -0.83
CA GLU A 153 32.96 -9.31 -0.10
C GLU A 153 32.92 -10.52 -1.04
N ARG A 154 32.10 -10.44 -2.11
CA ARG A 154 31.98 -11.50 -3.10
C ARG A 154 33.13 -11.57 -4.11
N TYR A 155 33.60 -10.44 -4.63
CA TYR A 155 34.59 -10.41 -5.72
C TYR A 155 36.03 -10.14 -5.29
N CYS A 156 36.23 -9.65 -4.06
CA CYS A 156 37.55 -9.33 -3.49
C CYS A 156 38.01 -10.33 -2.43
N ALA A 157 37.22 -11.35 -2.08
CA ALA A 157 37.65 -12.41 -1.18
C ALA A 157 38.61 -13.35 -1.94
N GLU A 158 39.87 -13.34 -1.51
CA GLU A 158 40.94 -14.23 -1.98
C GLU A 158 40.98 -15.53 -1.17
#